data_AF-A0AAP0BKD6-F1
#
_entry.id   AF-A0AAP0BKD6-F1
#
_cell.length_a   1.000
_cell.length_b   1.000
_cell.length_c   1.000
_cell.angle_alpha   90.00
_cell.angle_beta   90.00
_cell.angle_gamma   90.00
#
_symmetry.space_group_name_H-M   'P 1'
#
loop_
_entity.id
_entity.type
_entity.pdbx_description
1 polymer ?
#
loop_
_entity_poly.entity_id
_entity_poly.type
_entity_poly.pdbx_seq_one_letter_code
_entity_poly.pdbx_strand_id
1 'polypeptide(L)'
;MAGRIGDTPIIGAGTYANSVCAVSATGKGETIIRATVGRDVAALMEYKGLSLKDAANYVVESTPNGTVGLVAISAEGEVAMPFNTAGMFRACATEDGASEIAIWHSLGDGA
;
A
#
# COMPACT_ATOMS: atom_id res chain seq x y z
N MET A 1 -20.67 14.49 -3.22
CA MET A 1 -21.24 14.92 -4.52
C MET A 1 -21.59 13.68 -5.31
N ALA A 2 -22.81 13.58 -5.84
CA ALA A 2 -23.16 12.49 -6.75
C ALA A 2 -22.26 12.58 -8.00
N GLY A 3 -21.73 11.45 -8.47
CA GLY A 3 -20.78 11.40 -9.58
C GLY A 3 -19.30 11.56 -9.20
N ARG A 4 -18.93 11.73 -7.91
CA ARG A 4 -17.52 11.66 -7.48
C ARG A 4 -16.99 10.24 -7.63
N ILE A 5 -15.81 10.11 -8.25
CA ILE A 5 -15.09 8.84 -8.40
C ILE A 5 -13.83 8.87 -7.54
N GLY A 6 -13.60 7.80 -6.77
CA GLY A 6 -12.42 7.62 -5.93
C GLY A 6 -11.29 6.86 -6.63
N ASP A 7 -10.28 6.50 -5.85
CA ASP A 7 -9.09 5.79 -6.32
C ASP A 7 -9.33 4.31 -6.63
N THR A 8 -10.24 3.66 -5.90
CA THR A 8 -10.46 2.20 -5.97
C THR A 8 -10.68 1.68 -7.40
N PRO A 9 -11.52 2.30 -8.26
CA PRO A 9 -11.71 1.80 -9.63
C PRO A 9 -10.66 2.30 -10.64
N ILE A 10 -9.66 3.08 -10.21
CA ILE A 10 -8.67 3.70 -11.10
C ILE A 10 -7.37 2.90 -11.06
N ILE A 11 -7.03 2.28 -12.20
CA ILE A 11 -5.80 1.50 -12.35
C ILE A 11 -4.57 2.37 -12.11
N GLY A 12 -3.65 1.89 -11.29
CA GLY A 12 -2.45 2.61 -10.88
C GLY A 12 -2.66 3.57 -9.72
N ALA A 13 -3.91 3.88 -9.34
CA ALA A 13 -4.22 4.59 -8.12
C ALA A 13 -4.52 3.59 -6.98
N GLY A 14 -5.77 3.16 -6.85
CA GLY A 14 -6.22 2.27 -5.77
C GLY A 14 -5.88 0.80 -6.00
N THR A 15 -5.67 0.39 -7.25
CA THR A 15 -5.36 -1.01 -7.60
C THR A 15 -4.34 -1.07 -8.72
N TYR A 16 -3.31 -1.89 -8.54
CA TYR A 16 -2.30 -2.15 -9.57
C TYR A 16 -1.69 -3.54 -9.38
N ALA A 17 -1.36 -4.22 -10.47
CA ALA A 17 -0.61 -5.46 -10.43
C ALA A 17 0.21 -5.63 -11.72
N ASN A 18 1.42 -6.13 -11.59
CA ASN A 18 2.30 -6.49 -12.70
C ASN A 18 3.18 -7.70 -12.29
N SER A 19 4.26 -7.94 -13.02
CA SER A 19 5.16 -9.07 -12.78
C SER A 19 6.05 -8.92 -11.54
N VAL A 20 6.11 -7.75 -10.89
CA VAL A 20 6.96 -7.54 -9.71
C VAL A 20 6.17 -7.41 -8.41
N CYS A 21 4.94 -6.86 -8.47
CA CYS A 21 4.09 -6.76 -7.29
C CYS A 21 2.60 -6.59 -7.64
N ALA A 22 1.76 -6.76 -6.62
CA ALA A 22 0.36 -6.37 -6.62
C ALA A 22 0.08 -5.46 -5.42
N VAL A 23 -0.76 -4.45 -5.61
CA VAL A 23 -1.06 -3.40 -4.63
C VAL A 23 -2.55 -3.09 -4.59
N SER A 24 -3.10 -2.97 -3.39
CA SER A 24 -4.44 -2.45 -3.12
C SER A 24 -4.34 -1.35 -2.06
N ALA A 25 -4.73 -0.13 -2.41
CA ALA A 25 -4.70 1.02 -1.52
C ALA A 25 -6.09 1.36 -0.95
N THR A 26 -6.10 2.08 0.16
CA THR A 26 -7.30 2.57 0.84
C THR A 26 -7.01 3.91 1.52
N GLY A 27 -8.03 4.76 1.65
CA GLY A 27 -7.93 6.05 2.34
C GLY A 27 -8.60 7.19 1.59
N LYS A 28 -7.98 8.38 1.59
CA LYS A 28 -8.49 9.56 0.89
C LYS A 28 -8.22 9.44 -0.60
N GLY A 29 -9.22 9.01 -1.36
CA GLY A 29 -9.05 8.69 -2.79
C GLY A 29 -8.43 9.80 -3.65
N GLU A 30 -8.72 11.08 -3.41
CA GLU A 30 -8.07 12.17 -4.16
C GLU A 30 -6.56 12.24 -3.90
N THR A 31 -6.10 11.88 -2.70
CA THR A 31 -4.65 11.77 -2.40
C THR A 31 -4.05 10.58 -3.15
N ILE A 32 -4.73 9.43 -3.13
CA ILE A 32 -4.26 8.20 -3.76
C ILE A 32 -4.18 8.35 -5.29
N ILE A 33 -5.17 9.01 -5.90
CA ILE A 33 -5.18 9.34 -7.34
C ILE A 33 -4.01 10.26 -7.68
N ARG A 34 -3.83 11.36 -6.94
CA ARG A 34 -2.79 12.35 -7.23
C ARG A 34 -1.38 11.79 -7.10
N ALA A 35 -1.16 10.87 -6.18
CA ALA A 35 0.14 10.25 -5.92
C ALA A 35 0.34 8.91 -6.65
N THR A 36 -0.62 8.48 -7.49
CA THR A 36 -0.53 7.21 -8.25
C THR A 36 -0.06 6.02 -7.41
N VAL A 37 -0.58 5.92 -6.17
CA VAL A 37 -0.02 5.05 -5.10
C VAL A 37 0.27 3.62 -5.57
N GLY A 38 -0.71 2.95 -6.20
CA GLY A 38 -0.54 1.59 -6.66
C GLY A 38 0.56 1.43 -7.71
N ARG A 39 0.64 2.35 -8.68
CA ARG A 39 1.67 2.31 -9.73
C ARG A 39 3.04 2.69 -9.20
N ASP A 40 3.13 3.65 -8.30
CA ASP A 40 4.39 4.19 -7.79
C ASP A 40 5.17 3.16 -6.97
N VAL A 41 4.50 2.32 -6.18
CA VAL A 41 5.15 1.20 -5.51
C VAL A 41 5.85 0.29 -6.53
N ALA A 42 5.12 -0.13 -7.56
CA ALA A 42 5.69 -0.95 -8.63
C ALA A 42 6.81 -0.22 -9.38
N ALA A 43 6.68 1.08 -9.63
CA ALA A 43 7.66 1.86 -10.38
C ALA A 43 8.98 2.01 -9.61
N LEU A 44 8.91 2.17 -8.28
CA LEU A 44 10.09 2.23 -7.43
C LEU A 44 10.82 0.88 -7.38
N MET A 45 10.08 -0.23 -7.33
CA MET A 45 10.66 -1.57 -7.45
C MET A 45 11.34 -1.75 -8.81
N GLU A 46 10.64 -1.45 -9.92
CA GLU A 46 11.13 -1.66 -11.28
C GLU A 46 12.32 -0.76 -11.65
N TYR A 47 12.24 0.53 -11.33
CA TYR A 47 13.17 1.54 -11.86
C TYR A 47 14.24 1.98 -10.86
N LYS A 48 14.00 1.82 -9.56
CA LYS A 48 15.00 2.10 -8.52
C LYS A 48 15.53 0.84 -7.82
N GLY A 49 14.98 -0.34 -8.11
CA GLY A 49 15.42 -1.59 -7.48
C GLY A 49 15.16 -1.63 -5.99
N LEU A 50 14.16 -0.89 -5.49
CA LEU A 50 13.81 -0.94 -4.06
C LEU A 50 13.11 -2.27 -3.73
N SER A 51 13.26 -2.71 -2.48
CA SER A 51 12.45 -3.82 -1.94
C SER A 51 10.97 -3.44 -1.88
N LEU A 52 10.07 -4.42 -1.79
CA LEU A 52 8.63 -4.16 -1.64
C LEU A 52 8.36 -3.28 -0.42
N LYS A 53 9.00 -3.60 0.71
CA LYS A 53 8.84 -2.90 1.98
C LYS A 53 9.27 -1.43 1.85
N ASP A 54 10.46 -1.18 1.30
CA ASP A 54 10.99 0.18 1.19
C ASP A 54 10.18 1.02 0.20
N ALA A 55 9.77 0.43 -0.94
CA ALA A 55 8.94 1.11 -1.92
C ALA A 55 7.55 1.47 -1.34
N ALA A 56 6.91 0.52 -0.67
CA ALA A 56 5.60 0.71 -0.07
C ALA A 56 5.62 1.77 1.05
N ASN A 57 6.61 1.71 1.94
CA ASN A 57 6.80 2.70 3.00
C ASN A 57 7.04 4.09 2.42
N TYR A 58 7.96 4.21 1.45
CA TYR A 58 8.27 5.48 0.80
C TYR A 58 7.02 6.15 0.21
N VAL A 59 6.18 5.38 -0.50
CA VAL A 59 4.95 5.91 -1.10
C VAL A 59 3.97 6.38 -0.02
N VAL A 60 3.73 5.58 1.01
CA VAL A 60 2.79 5.94 2.09
C VAL A 60 3.28 7.16 2.87
N GLU A 61 4.56 7.21 3.26
CA GLU A 61 5.17 8.32 3.99
C GLU A 61 5.26 9.61 3.18
N SER A 62 5.31 9.52 1.84
CA SER A 62 5.29 10.66 0.93
C SER A 62 3.91 11.30 0.77
N THR A 63 2.85 10.71 1.33
CA THR A 63 1.50 11.29 1.34
C THR A 63 1.24 12.07 2.64
N PRO A 64 0.28 13.02 2.65
CA PRO A 64 -0.09 13.70 3.89
C PRO A 64 -0.45 12.71 4.99
N ASN A 65 0.01 12.96 6.22
CA ASN A 65 -0.26 12.11 7.37
C ASN A 65 -1.77 11.92 7.59
N GLY A 66 -2.20 10.70 7.97
CA GLY A 66 -3.60 10.37 8.23
C GLY A 66 -4.46 10.19 6.99
N THR A 67 -3.89 9.76 5.85
CA THR A 67 -4.64 9.73 4.58
C THR A 67 -4.59 8.43 3.79
N VAL A 68 -3.53 7.62 3.87
CA VAL A 68 -3.33 6.46 2.99
C VAL A 68 -2.83 5.25 3.78
N GLY A 69 -3.36 4.09 3.42
CA GLY A 69 -2.75 2.80 3.69
C GLY A 69 -2.85 1.89 2.47
N LEU A 70 -2.02 0.86 2.41
CA LEU A 70 -2.07 -0.12 1.34
C LEU A 70 -1.65 -1.50 1.84
N VAL A 71 -2.08 -2.52 1.10
CA VAL A 71 -1.50 -3.86 1.17
C VAL A 71 -0.84 -4.17 -0.16
N ALA A 72 0.31 -4.82 -0.11
CA ALA A 72 1.06 -5.20 -1.29
C ALA A 72 1.77 -6.54 -1.10
N ILE A 73 1.95 -7.25 -2.21
CA ILE A 73 2.73 -8.49 -2.29
C ILE A 73 3.73 -8.42 -3.44
N SER A 74 4.93 -8.99 -3.28
CA SER A 74 5.90 -9.13 -4.38
C SER A 74 5.75 -10.47 -5.09
N ALA A 75 6.40 -10.60 -6.26
CA ALA A 75 6.47 -11.87 -6.99
C ALA A 75 7.21 -12.97 -6.22
N GLU A 76 8.09 -12.58 -5.30
CA GLU A 76 8.87 -13.46 -4.41
C GLU A 76 8.10 -13.86 -3.15
N GLY A 77 6.87 -13.38 -2.96
CA GLY A 77 6.03 -13.71 -1.81
C GLY A 77 6.23 -12.80 -0.59
N GLU A 78 6.97 -11.70 -0.73
CA GLU A 78 7.06 -10.68 0.33
C GLU A 78 5.69 -10.00 0.52
N VAL A 79 5.37 -9.61 1.76
CA VAL A 79 4.13 -8.89 2.09
C VAL A 79 4.48 -7.57 2.77
N ALA A 80 3.83 -6.48 2.35
CA ALA A 80 3.90 -5.17 3.00
C ALA A 80 2.49 -4.61 3.25
N MET A 81 2.26 -4.05 4.43
CA MET A 81 0.96 -3.44 4.78
C MET A 81 1.08 -2.04 5.45
N PRO A 82 1.85 -1.09 4.89
CA PRO A 82 2.04 0.21 5.53
C PRO A 82 0.80 1.10 5.47
N PHE A 83 0.65 1.95 6.48
CA PHE A 83 -0.38 2.97 6.55
C PHE A 83 0.08 4.14 7.42
N ASN A 84 -0.35 5.35 7.07
CA ASN A 84 -0.12 6.56 7.88
C ASN A 84 -1.40 7.05 8.59
N THR A 85 -2.46 6.24 8.58
CA THR A 85 -3.68 6.48 9.36
C THR A 85 -3.51 6.04 10.82
N ALA A 86 -4.49 6.37 11.67
CA ALA A 86 -4.49 5.91 13.05
C ALA A 86 -4.54 4.38 13.16
N GLY A 87 -5.19 3.73 12.20
CA GLY A 87 -5.26 2.28 12.05
C GLY A 87 -5.68 1.89 10.63
N MET A 88 -5.47 0.62 10.30
CA MET A 88 -5.92 -0.03 9.08
C MET A 88 -6.26 -1.49 9.40
N PHE A 89 -7.52 -1.87 9.23
CA PHE A 89 -7.93 -3.27 9.32
C PHE A 89 -7.22 -4.08 8.24
N ARG A 90 -6.38 -5.02 8.65
CA ARG A 90 -5.52 -5.76 7.74
C ARG A 90 -5.22 -7.16 8.26
N ALA A 91 -4.93 -8.06 7.34
CA ALA A 91 -4.42 -9.38 7.65
C ALA A 91 -3.56 -9.88 6.50
N CYS A 92 -2.61 -10.77 6.80
CA CYS A 92 -1.85 -11.49 5.81
C CYS A 92 -1.64 -12.95 6.22
N ALA A 93 -1.31 -13.78 5.24
CA ALA A 93 -0.86 -15.15 5.43
C ALA A 93 0.12 -15.52 4.32
N THR A 94 1.09 -16.37 4.65
CA THR A 94 2.10 -16.89 3.73
C THR A 94 2.08 -18.42 3.75
N GLU A 95 2.62 -19.05 2.69
CA GLU A 95 2.62 -20.52 2.56
C GLU A 95 3.44 -21.22 3.65
N ASP A 96 4.50 -20.58 4.15
CA ASP A 96 5.34 -21.08 5.25
C ASP A 96 4.62 -21.08 6.62
N GLY A 97 3.36 -20.62 6.67
CA GLY A 97 2.51 -20.65 7.83
C GLY A 97 2.52 -19.38 8.68
N ALA A 98 3.24 -18.32 8.27
CA ALA A 98 3.14 -17.04 8.96
C ALA A 98 1.77 -16.40 8.68
N SER A 99 1.18 -15.79 9.71
CA SER A 99 -0.08 -15.06 9.60
C SER A 99 -0.15 -13.93 10.63
N GLU A 100 -0.74 -12.82 10.24
CA GLU A 100 -0.96 -11.65 11.09
C GLU A 100 -2.38 -11.13 10.86
N ILE A 101 -3.05 -10.71 11.94
CA ILE A 101 -4.28 -9.92 11.90
C ILE A 101 -4.06 -8.72 12.80
N ALA A 102 -4.26 -7.52 12.28
CA ALA A 102 -3.99 -6.29 13.01
C ALA A 102 -4.94 -5.16 12.62
N ILE A 103 -5.01 -4.15 13.49
CA ILE A 103 -5.82 -2.94 13.30
C ILE A 103 -4.95 -1.70 13.50
N TRP A 104 -4.21 -1.68 14.60
CA TRP A 104 -3.37 -0.56 15.00
C TRP A 104 -1.92 -0.75 14.56
N HIS A 105 -1.12 0.29 14.78
CA HIS A 105 0.34 0.18 14.71
C HIS A 105 0.82 -0.87 15.72
N SER A 106 1.78 -1.71 15.31
CA SER A 106 2.40 -2.68 16.19
C SER A 106 3.20 -1.95 17.27
N LEU A 107 3.27 -2.50 18.49
CA LEU A 107 4.20 -2.03 19.52
C LEU A 107 5.64 -2.32 19.04
N GLY A 108 6.22 -1.40 18.28
CA GLY A 108 7.54 -1.56 17.64
C GLY A 108 7.77 -0.67 16.42
N ASP A 109 6.70 -0.14 15.81
CA ASP A 109 6.78 0.60 14.53
C ASP A 109 7.00 2.12 14.68
N GLY A 110 7.51 2.58 15.82
CA GLY A 110 8.01 3.96 15.99
C GLY A 110 6.95 5.06 15.92
N ALA A 111 6.57 5.59 17.09
CA ALA A 111 6.08 6.96 17.20
C ALA A 111 7.24 7.96 17.16
#